data_AF-A0A7X3TKV5-F1
#
_entry.id   AF-A0A7X3TKV5-F1
#
_cell.length_a   1.000
_cell.length_b   1.000
_cell.length_c   1.000
_cell.angle_alpha   90.00
_cell.angle_beta   90.00
_cell.angle_gamma   90.00
#
_symmetry.space_group_name_H-M   'P 1'
#
loop_
_entity.id
_entity.type
_entity.pdbx_description
1 polymer ?
#
loop_
_entity_poly.entity_id
_entity_poly.type
_entity_poly.pdbx_seq_one_letter_code
_entity_poly.pdbx_strand_id
1 'polypeptide(L)'
;MNRLLVIVAIKPRDAPHRKPARGNHDHFRPQAPGRQRIGEGFARLWRVPPRRLLFGRRSRDKKKRRGNSAKDAPRLLHACFLLLPRWEPFFHRFAFRRNPAPVPAGAAYNSAGRRTMSKARPSPSSELRARLDHPVIDTDGHMLELSPVIFDYFKQVGGPEMTEQAFTDLRLRDGLKWYEMDRAAHRRHNLIRPAHWAAPAENTLDLATAMLPKLMHERLPEMGIDYAVVYPTIGFALPDIKDNDARRAACRAHNLMMADMYRGFEDRLTPAAVIPCQTPEEAIEELDYAIGELNFKVPMFINLVRRPIDAVEEQAPEMSRYAFWIDTLAYDSIYDYDPLWQRCMDLKVPVTAHAVGQGMHMRRSISNYMYNQIGHFADAGHAFAKSLFFGGVTHRFPELNFAFLECGVAWGASLICDLKERWEKRGAKGIQQLNPEKIDRDLLRSLFEQYGGEVLSGRAQQGAFLRKVSEHDGEDDFAAAHVNSVQDLLDRLVPNFYYGCEADDRMNAIAFDTRLVPGGSKLNAMFSSDFGHWDVTDMAGILSEAHELVEDCLISDDDFADFVFRHAARLFTSMNPEFFVGTAVEEDVAQMLAKDVQAAA
;
A
#
# COMPACT_ATOMS: atom_id res chain seq x y z
N MET A 1 -28.42 -3.86 -36.17
CA MET A 1 -27.70 -5.03 -36.73
C MET A 1 -26.21 -4.72 -36.63
N ASN A 2 -25.49 -5.17 -35.60
CA ASN A 2 -24.86 -6.50 -35.42
C ASN A 2 -23.60 -6.74 -36.30
N ARG A 3 -22.42 -6.39 -35.73
CA ARG A 3 -21.10 -7.06 -35.86
C ARG A 3 -20.42 -7.08 -37.26
N LEU A 4 -19.09 -6.97 -37.38
CA LEU A 4 -18.11 -7.88 -36.76
C LEU A 4 -16.67 -7.34 -36.65
N LEU A 5 -15.94 -7.89 -35.67
CA LEU A 5 -14.48 -7.84 -35.53
C LEU A 5 -13.74 -8.32 -36.80
N VAL A 6 -12.60 -7.69 -37.11
CA VAL A 6 -11.56 -8.28 -37.97
C VAL A 6 -10.55 -9.03 -37.10
N ILE A 7 -10.68 -10.35 -37.03
CA ILE A 7 -9.63 -11.24 -36.52
C ILE A 7 -8.79 -11.70 -37.71
N VAL A 8 -7.51 -11.36 -37.75
CA VAL A 8 -6.58 -11.87 -38.78
C VAL A 8 -6.20 -13.32 -38.45
N ALA A 9 -6.99 -14.25 -38.96
CA ALA A 9 -6.66 -15.68 -38.91
C ALA A 9 -5.68 -16.05 -40.03
N ILE A 10 -4.44 -16.39 -39.66
CA ILE A 10 -3.46 -16.96 -40.61
C ILE A 10 -3.89 -18.40 -40.95
N LYS A 11 -4.42 -18.60 -42.16
CA LYS A 11 -4.62 -19.94 -42.72
C LYS A 11 -3.28 -20.54 -43.16
N PRO A 12 -2.99 -21.82 -42.86
CA PRO A 12 -1.94 -22.54 -43.57
C PRO A 12 -2.35 -22.72 -45.05
N ARG A 13 -1.42 -22.53 -45.99
CA ARG A 13 -1.61 -22.86 -47.41
C ARG A 13 -1.14 -24.28 -47.68
N ASP A 14 -1.96 -25.04 -48.39
CA ASP A 14 -1.58 -26.34 -48.93
C ASP A 14 -0.42 -26.24 -49.92
N ALA A 15 0.52 -27.19 -49.85
CA ALA A 15 1.59 -27.38 -50.83
C ALA A 15 1.56 -28.82 -51.34
N PRO A 16 1.65 -29.06 -52.66
CA PRO A 16 1.44 -30.39 -53.23
C PRO A 16 2.67 -31.31 -53.06
N HIS A 17 2.39 -32.60 -52.79
CA HIS A 17 3.42 -33.63 -52.69
C HIS A 17 4.26 -33.80 -53.96
N ARG A 18 5.59 -33.79 -53.81
CA ARG A 18 6.52 -34.50 -54.70
C ARG A 18 7.48 -35.35 -53.87
N LYS A 19 7.72 -36.59 -54.33
CA LYS A 19 8.58 -37.59 -53.67
C LYS A 19 10.06 -37.22 -53.79
N PRO A 20 10.90 -37.46 -52.77
CA PRO A 20 12.35 -37.47 -52.93
C PRO A 20 12.84 -38.83 -53.49
N ALA A 21 13.81 -38.79 -54.40
CA ALA A 21 14.55 -39.96 -54.86
C ALA A 21 15.78 -40.22 -53.97
N ARG A 22 16.34 -41.43 -54.05
CA ARG A 22 17.56 -41.84 -53.32
C ARG A 22 18.81 -41.23 -53.95
N GLY A 23 19.83 -40.91 -53.13
CA GLY A 23 21.17 -40.50 -53.57
C GLY A 23 22.19 -40.58 -52.43
N ASN A 24 23.39 -41.09 -52.72
CA ASN A 24 24.42 -41.48 -51.73
C ASN A 24 25.08 -40.31 -50.98
N HIS A 25 25.61 -40.61 -49.79
CA HIS A 25 26.70 -39.85 -49.15
C HIS A 25 28.06 -40.26 -49.73
N ASP A 26 29.00 -39.33 -49.88
CA ASP A 26 30.37 -39.51 -49.37
C ASP A 26 31.18 -38.19 -49.26
N HIS A 27 32.14 -38.21 -48.32
CA HIS A 27 33.34 -37.35 -48.06
C HIS A 27 33.37 -35.85 -48.47
N PHE A 28 33.78 -34.88 -47.62
CA PHE A 28 35.17 -34.69 -47.13
C PHE A 28 35.30 -33.72 -45.92
N ARG A 29 36.44 -33.78 -45.21
CA ARG A 29 36.97 -32.82 -44.19
C ARG A 29 37.93 -31.80 -44.87
N PRO A 30 38.41 -30.69 -44.24
CA PRO A 30 38.98 -30.55 -42.87
C PRO A 30 38.43 -29.27 -42.16
N GLN A 31 39.07 -28.51 -41.22
CA GLN A 31 40.36 -28.53 -40.51
C GLN A 31 40.23 -27.77 -39.14
N ALA A 32 41.34 -27.54 -38.40
CA ALA A 32 41.39 -26.65 -37.23
C ALA A 32 42.82 -26.12 -36.95
N PRO A 33 42.96 -24.93 -36.34
CA PRO A 33 43.94 -24.65 -35.29
C PRO A 33 43.26 -23.94 -34.08
N GLY A 34 43.83 -23.79 -32.87
CA GLY A 34 45.09 -24.23 -32.26
C GLY A 34 45.06 -23.83 -30.77
N ARG A 35 45.84 -24.47 -29.88
CA ARG A 35 45.83 -24.18 -28.43
C ARG A 35 46.96 -23.24 -28.01
N GLN A 36 46.69 -22.34 -27.05
CA GLN A 36 47.69 -21.81 -26.12
C GLN A 36 47.20 -21.94 -24.66
N ARG A 37 48.15 -22.13 -23.73
CA ARG A 37 47.98 -22.02 -22.27
C ARG A 37 48.17 -20.53 -21.88
N ILE A 38 47.90 -20.01 -20.68
CA ILE A 38 48.28 -20.42 -19.31
C ILE A 38 47.36 -19.67 -18.32
N GLY A 39 47.13 -20.22 -17.11
CA GLY A 39 46.85 -19.39 -15.92
C GLY A 39 45.90 -20.02 -14.90
N GLU A 40 46.31 -20.11 -13.63
CA GLU A 40 45.55 -20.73 -12.54
C GLU A 40 44.81 -19.67 -11.69
N GLY A 41 43.67 -20.04 -11.09
CA GLY A 41 42.96 -19.15 -10.15
C GLY A 41 41.65 -19.73 -9.59
N PHE A 42 41.72 -20.29 -8.38
CA PHE A 42 40.62 -20.51 -7.43
C PHE A 42 39.32 -21.22 -7.88
N ALA A 43 39.16 -22.47 -7.42
CA ALA A 43 37.84 -23.10 -7.26
C ALA A 43 37.83 -24.06 -6.05
N ARG A 44 37.05 -23.74 -5.00
CA ARG A 44 36.63 -24.70 -3.94
C ARG A 44 35.43 -24.17 -3.16
N LEU A 45 34.62 -25.13 -2.67
CA LEU A 45 33.35 -24.98 -1.93
C LEU A 45 32.19 -24.51 -2.84
N TRP A 46 31.05 -25.19 -2.93
CA TRP A 46 30.43 -26.15 -2.00
C TRP A 46 30.03 -27.50 -2.64
N ARG A 47 29.89 -28.54 -1.80
CA ARG A 47 29.30 -29.85 -2.14
C ARG A 47 28.11 -30.14 -1.23
N VAL A 48 26.99 -30.58 -1.80
CA VAL A 48 25.91 -31.29 -1.09
C VAL A 48 25.49 -32.51 -1.94
N PRO A 49 25.34 -33.72 -1.35
CA PRO A 49 25.04 -34.94 -2.11
C PRO A 49 23.55 -35.31 -2.14
N PRO A 50 23.04 -35.97 -3.20
CA PRO A 50 21.67 -36.47 -3.25
C PRO A 50 21.53 -37.83 -2.52
N ARG A 51 20.44 -38.03 -1.78
CA ARG A 51 20.04 -39.34 -1.22
C ARG A 51 18.99 -40.05 -2.08
N ARG A 52 18.95 -41.38 -1.93
CA ARG A 52 18.37 -42.34 -2.88
C ARG A 52 16.85 -42.51 -2.74
N LEU A 53 16.20 -42.74 -3.88
CA LEU A 53 14.91 -43.43 -3.99
C LEU A 53 15.01 -44.87 -3.45
N LEU A 54 13.97 -45.33 -2.76
CA LEU A 54 13.76 -46.75 -2.44
C LEU A 54 12.35 -47.18 -2.87
N PHE A 55 12.30 -48.18 -3.77
CA PHE A 55 11.06 -48.84 -4.19
C PHE A 55 10.66 -49.93 -3.18
N GLY A 56 9.43 -49.85 -2.65
CA GLY A 56 8.76 -50.96 -1.96
C GLY A 56 7.71 -51.63 -2.85
N ARG A 57 7.77 -52.96 -3.01
CA ARG A 57 6.76 -53.77 -3.74
C ARG A 57 5.98 -54.66 -2.76
N ARG A 58 4.72 -54.91 -3.12
CA ARG A 58 3.72 -55.93 -2.66
C ARG A 58 2.50 -55.27 -2.01
N SER A 59 1.27 -55.78 -2.16
CA SER A 59 0.80 -56.99 -2.87
C SER A 59 -0.45 -56.72 -3.73
N ARG A 60 -0.83 -57.69 -4.55
CA ARG A 60 -2.06 -57.70 -5.35
C ARG A 60 -3.27 -57.94 -4.43
N ASP A 61 -4.41 -57.37 -4.79
CA ASP A 61 -5.60 -58.22 -4.92
C ASP A 61 -6.50 -57.81 -6.11
N LYS A 62 -7.30 -58.76 -6.61
CA LYS A 62 -8.12 -58.64 -7.82
C LYS A 62 -9.60 -58.81 -7.50
N LYS A 63 -10.45 -57.88 -7.95
CA LYS A 63 -11.83 -58.21 -8.36
C LYS A 63 -12.19 -57.59 -9.71
N LYS A 64 -12.57 -58.47 -10.65
CA LYS A 64 -13.24 -58.16 -11.93
C LYS A 64 -14.71 -57.80 -11.62
N ARG A 65 -15.52 -57.10 -12.44
CA ARG A 65 -15.89 -57.22 -13.88
C ARG A 65 -16.59 -55.88 -14.28
N ARG A 66 -16.39 -55.30 -15.48
CA ARG A 66 -17.29 -55.35 -16.67
C ARG A 66 -18.80 -55.37 -16.35
N GLY A 67 -19.69 -54.56 -16.95
CA GLY A 67 -19.61 -53.55 -18.02
C GLY A 67 -21.01 -53.24 -18.60
N ASN A 68 -21.13 -52.38 -19.64
CA ASN A 68 -22.36 -51.92 -20.34
C ASN A 68 -23.25 -50.92 -19.55
N SER A 69 -23.99 -49.98 -20.16
CA SER A 69 -24.05 -49.46 -21.55
C SER A 69 -24.76 -48.09 -21.57
N ALA A 70 -24.59 -47.29 -22.64
CA ALA A 70 -25.18 -45.95 -22.80
C ALA A 70 -26.72 -45.94 -22.98
N LYS A 71 -27.37 -44.81 -22.64
CA LYS A 71 -28.59 -44.25 -23.27
C LYS A 71 -28.94 -42.83 -22.77
N ASP A 72 -28.93 -41.89 -23.71
CA ASP A 72 -29.84 -40.74 -23.95
C ASP A 72 -30.58 -39.98 -22.81
N ALA A 73 -30.23 -38.69 -22.73
CA ALA A 73 -31.14 -37.53 -22.70
C ALA A 73 -31.89 -37.16 -21.36
N PRO A 74 -32.69 -36.06 -21.27
CA PRO A 74 -32.27 -34.91 -20.45
C PRO A 74 -33.35 -34.30 -19.52
N ARG A 75 -32.99 -33.17 -18.88
CA ARG A 75 -33.83 -32.22 -18.10
C ARG A 75 -34.29 -32.66 -16.71
N LEU A 76 -33.85 -31.89 -15.69
CA LEU A 76 -34.71 -31.42 -14.60
C LEU A 76 -34.06 -30.19 -13.96
N LEU A 77 -34.61 -29.01 -14.26
CA LEU A 77 -34.14 -27.72 -13.75
C LEU A 77 -35.37 -26.97 -13.24
N HIS A 78 -35.80 -27.29 -12.02
CA HIS A 78 -36.62 -26.45 -11.12
C HIS A 78 -36.86 -27.15 -9.77
N ALA A 79 -37.17 -26.34 -8.75
CA ALA A 79 -37.59 -26.72 -7.40
C ALA A 79 -36.55 -27.44 -6.51
N CYS A 80 -35.77 -26.63 -5.76
CA CYS A 80 -35.44 -26.88 -4.34
C CYS A 80 -34.65 -25.70 -3.74
N PHE A 81 -35.30 -24.56 -3.48
CA PHE A 81 -34.82 -23.53 -2.55
C PHE A 81 -36.00 -22.69 -2.01
N LEU A 82 -36.81 -23.34 -1.17
CA LEU A 82 -37.65 -22.69 -0.17
C LEU A 82 -37.40 -23.45 1.13
N LEU A 83 -36.64 -22.86 2.05
CA LEU A 83 -36.60 -23.13 3.50
C LEU A 83 -35.40 -22.37 4.13
N LEU A 84 -35.57 -21.06 4.32
CA LEU A 84 -34.84 -20.29 5.33
C LEU A 84 -35.89 -19.42 6.07
N PRO A 85 -35.80 -19.29 7.41
CA PRO A 85 -36.83 -18.60 8.17
C PRO A 85 -36.80 -17.09 7.92
N ARG A 86 -37.96 -16.51 7.61
CA ARG A 86 -38.17 -15.06 7.70
C ARG A 86 -38.05 -14.63 9.16
N TRP A 87 -37.15 -13.68 9.43
CA TRP A 87 -37.16 -12.93 10.68
C TRP A 87 -38.15 -11.77 10.54
N GLU A 88 -39.16 -11.70 11.41
CA GLU A 88 -39.98 -10.50 11.56
C GLU A 88 -39.33 -9.54 12.59
N PRO A 89 -39.33 -8.22 12.34
CA PRO A 89 -38.73 -7.26 13.26
C PRO A 89 -39.64 -6.94 14.44
N PHE A 90 -39.14 -7.17 15.66
CA PHE A 90 -39.75 -6.67 16.89
C PHE A 90 -39.57 -5.14 17.00
N PHE A 91 -40.58 -4.38 16.59
CA PHE A 91 -40.61 -2.93 16.78
C PHE A 91 -40.90 -2.55 18.24
N HIS A 92 -39.87 -2.14 18.98
CA HIS A 92 -40.06 -1.29 20.16
C HIS A 92 -39.94 0.19 19.79
N ARG A 93 -41.02 0.94 20.05
CA ARG A 93 -41.04 2.41 19.91
C ARG A 93 -40.10 3.05 20.94
N PHE A 94 -38.94 3.54 20.51
CA PHE A 94 -38.30 4.66 21.17
C PHE A 94 -38.82 5.97 20.58
N ALA A 95 -39.35 6.84 21.45
CA ALA A 95 -39.88 8.14 21.04
C ALA A 95 -38.73 9.14 20.90
N PHE A 96 -38.40 9.51 19.66
CA PHE A 96 -37.43 10.56 19.38
C PHE A 96 -37.91 11.91 19.94
N ARG A 97 -37.08 12.54 20.79
CA ARG A 97 -37.16 13.99 21.06
C ARG A 97 -36.07 14.69 20.25
N ARG A 98 -36.45 15.73 19.49
CA ARG A 98 -35.53 16.63 18.79
C ARG A 98 -35.05 17.76 19.72
N ASN A 99 -33.88 18.30 19.37
CA ASN A 99 -33.14 19.42 19.96
C ASN A 99 -32.50 19.17 21.35
N PRO A 100 -31.18 19.35 21.50
CA PRO A 100 -30.56 19.54 22.80
C PRO A 100 -30.83 20.96 23.30
N ALA A 101 -31.22 21.09 24.57
CA ALA A 101 -31.16 22.36 25.29
C ALA A 101 -29.78 22.46 25.99
N PRO A 102 -29.24 23.67 26.24
CA PRO A 102 -27.94 23.81 26.88
C PRO A 102 -27.95 23.23 28.30
N VAL A 103 -26.95 22.40 28.62
CA VAL A 103 -26.80 21.77 29.93
C VAL A 103 -26.29 22.80 30.94
N PRO A 104 -26.85 22.92 32.17
CA PRO A 104 -26.37 23.87 33.16
C PRO A 104 -25.00 23.45 33.70
N ALA A 105 -24.09 24.42 33.85
CA ALA A 105 -22.85 24.22 34.58
C ALA A 105 -23.12 23.96 36.08
N GLY A 106 -22.41 22.98 36.66
CA GLY A 106 -22.39 22.78 38.11
C GLY A 106 -23.03 21.49 38.62
N ALA A 107 -22.39 20.35 38.33
CA ALA A 107 -22.56 19.13 39.12
C ALA A 107 -21.16 18.60 39.47
N ALA A 108 -20.76 18.72 40.73
CA ALA A 108 -19.45 18.27 41.19
C ALA A 108 -19.36 16.74 41.12
N TYR A 109 -18.43 16.22 40.32
CA TYR A 109 -18.09 14.80 40.32
C TYR A 109 -17.43 14.42 41.65
N ASN A 110 -18.14 13.65 42.48
CA ASN A 110 -17.61 13.13 43.74
C ASN A 110 -16.40 12.23 43.47
N SER A 111 -15.24 12.62 43.99
CA SER A 111 -13.94 11.97 43.81
C SER A 111 -13.77 10.69 44.66
N ALA A 112 -14.77 9.81 44.67
CA ALA A 112 -14.83 8.61 45.50
C ALA A 112 -14.83 7.34 44.62
N GLY A 113 -13.70 7.07 43.97
CA GLY A 113 -13.63 5.94 43.03
C GLY A 113 -12.33 5.76 42.25
N ARG A 114 -11.16 6.12 42.79
CA ARG A 114 -9.88 5.66 42.23
C ARG A 114 -9.76 4.13 42.41
N ARG A 115 -10.41 3.37 41.53
CA ARG A 115 -9.99 2.01 41.24
C ARG A 115 -8.58 2.12 40.66
N THR A 116 -7.62 1.57 41.37
CA THR A 116 -6.22 1.48 40.94
C THR A 116 -6.15 0.99 39.50
N MET A 117 -5.34 1.62 38.65
CA MET A 117 -4.99 1.03 37.36
C MET A 117 -4.56 -0.42 37.62
N SER A 118 -5.08 -1.35 36.83
CA SER A 118 -4.51 -2.70 36.83
C SER A 118 -3.02 -2.53 36.54
N LYS A 119 -2.15 -3.11 37.37
CA LYS A 119 -0.73 -3.19 36.97
C LYS A 119 -0.71 -3.88 35.61
N ALA A 120 -0.04 -3.26 34.64
CA ALA A 120 0.22 -3.89 33.35
C ALA A 120 0.81 -5.27 33.61
N ARG A 121 0.39 -6.26 32.83
CA ARG A 121 1.00 -7.59 32.93
C ARG A 121 2.44 -7.49 32.44
N PRO A 122 3.42 -8.05 33.17
CA PRO A 122 4.78 -8.16 32.67
C PRO A 122 4.80 -8.92 31.34
N SER A 123 5.55 -8.38 30.39
CA SER A 123 5.71 -8.85 29.02
C SER A 123 7.11 -8.48 28.53
N PRO A 124 7.65 -9.15 27.50
CA PRO A 124 8.92 -8.76 26.89
C PRO A 124 8.97 -7.28 26.48
N SER A 125 7.90 -6.78 25.87
CA SER A 125 7.78 -5.38 25.46
C SER A 125 7.72 -4.38 26.63
N SER A 126 7.02 -4.70 27.72
CA SER A 126 6.97 -3.82 28.90
C SER A 126 8.28 -3.83 29.70
N GLU A 127 8.99 -4.96 29.74
CA GLU A 127 10.32 -5.09 30.34
C GLU A 127 11.41 -4.39 29.50
N LEU A 128 11.25 -4.33 28.18
CA LEU A 128 12.06 -3.49 27.31
C LEU A 128 11.74 -2.01 27.51
N ARG A 129 10.46 -1.61 27.43
CA ARG A 129 10.03 -0.21 27.59
C ARG A 129 10.52 0.42 28.90
N ALA A 130 10.56 -0.35 29.99
CA ALA A 130 11.07 0.08 31.28
C ALA A 130 12.60 0.36 31.33
N ARG A 131 13.34 0.01 30.28
CA ARG A 131 14.79 0.25 30.12
C ARG A 131 15.13 1.41 29.18
N LEU A 132 14.18 1.88 28.37
CA LEU A 132 14.35 3.00 27.44
C LEU A 132 14.27 4.35 28.17
N ASP A 133 15.07 5.32 27.75
CA ASP A 133 15.10 6.70 28.28
C ASP A 133 14.23 7.69 27.46
N HIS A 134 13.49 7.17 26.48
CA HIS A 134 12.52 7.86 25.65
C HIS A 134 11.19 7.07 25.63
N PRO A 135 10.06 7.70 25.23
CA PRO A 135 8.80 6.99 25.05
C PRO A 135 8.79 6.19 23.75
N VAL A 136 7.68 5.47 23.53
CA VAL A 136 7.37 4.75 22.30
C VAL A 136 6.05 5.28 21.73
N ILE A 137 6.13 5.78 20.50
CA ILE A 137 4.99 6.24 19.70
C ILE A 137 4.78 5.23 18.57
N ASP A 138 3.65 4.54 18.60
CA ASP A 138 3.17 3.75 17.49
C ASP A 138 2.43 4.66 16.49
N THR A 139 2.89 4.65 15.23
CA THR A 139 2.32 5.50 14.18
C THR A 139 1.22 4.82 13.38
N ASP A 140 0.96 3.52 13.61
CA ASP A 140 0.08 2.70 12.76
C ASP A 140 -0.35 1.42 13.49
N GLY A 141 -1.37 1.53 14.35
CA GLY A 141 -2.11 0.37 14.89
C GLY A 141 -3.55 0.38 14.37
N HIS A 142 -4.29 -0.73 14.43
CA HIS A 142 -5.62 -0.82 13.81
C HIS A 142 -6.78 -1.12 14.75
N MET A 143 -7.94 -0.56 14.40
CA MET A 143 -9.23 -0.96 14.93
C MET A 143 -9.94 -1.94 14.00
N LEU A 144 -10.24 -3.14 14.51
CA LEU A 144 -11.14 -4.09 13.86
C LEU A 144 -12.61 -3.71 14.12
N GLU A 145 -13.21 -2.94 13.23
CA GLU A 145 -14.56 -2.41 13.44
C GLU A 145 -15.65 -3.47 13.27
N LEU A 146 -16.72 -3.35 14.06
CA LEU A 146 -17.91 -4.18 13.92
C LEU A 146 -18.86 -3.58 12.89
N SER A 147 -19.01 -4.23 11.73
CA SER A 147 -19.88 -3.75 10.64
C SER A 147 -21.29 -3.34 11.10
N PRO A 148 -22.00 -4.07 11.99
CA PRO A 148 -23.32 -3.64 12.49
C PRO A 148 -23.32 -2.26 13.18
N VAL A 149 -22.22 -1.87 13.82
CA VAL A 149 -22.07 -0.56 14.46
C VAL A 149 -21.92 0.53 13.38
N ILE A 150 -21.03 0.32 12.39
CA ILE A 150 -20.90 1.21 11.22
C ILE A 150 -22.27 1.39 10.54
N PHE A 151 -23.07 0.33 10.43
CA PHE A 151 -24.38 0.39 9.79
C PHE A 151 -25.36 1.30 10.55
N ASP A 152 -25.28 1.38 11.88
CA ASP A 152 -26.16 2.23 12.68
C ASP A 152 -25.75 3.71 12.60
N TYR A 153 -24.45 4.02 12.58
CA TYR A 153 -23.95 5.37 12.29
C TYR A 153 -24.26 5.80 10.85
N PHE A 154 -24.15 4.91 9.86
CA PHE A 154 -24.49 5.25 8.47
C PHE A 154 -26.01 5.49 8.33
N LYS A 155 -26.88 4.71 9.00
CA LYS A 155 -28.32 5.04 9.05
C LYS A 155 -28.59 6.42 9.66
N GLN A 156 -27.79 6.87 10.62
CA GLN A 156 -27.91 8.20 11.23
C GLN A 156 -27.50 9.33 10.26
N VAL A 157 -26.45 9.13 9.45
CA VAL A 157 -25.92 10.15 8.52
C VAL A 157 -26.60 10.12 7.15
N GLY A 158 -26.59 8.98 6.47
CA GLY A 158 -27.11 8.80 5.10
C GLY A 158 -28.55 8.30 5.01
N GLY A 159 -29.16 7.89 6.14
CA GLY A 159 -30.50 7.31 6.17
C GLY A 159 -30.53 5.82 5.79
N PRO A 160 -31.67 5.13 6.04
CA PRO A 160 -31.75 3.68 5.94
C PRO A 160 -31.61 3.13 4.52
N GLU A 161 -32.21 3.80 3.53
CA GLU A 161 -32.24 3.32 2.13
C GLU A 161 -30.85 3.36 1.49
N MET A 162 -30.15 4.50 1.61
CA MET A 162 -28.76 4.66 1.16
C MET A 162 -27.83 3.64 1.83
N THR A 163 -28.01 3.43 3.14
CA THR A 163 -27.21 2.46 3.91
C THR A 163 -27.40 1.03 3.39
N GLU A 164 -28.64 0.59 3.15
CA GLU A 164 -28.93 -0.76 2.65
C GLU A 164 -28.38 -1.00 1.24
N GLN A 165 -28.46 0.00 0.37
CA GLN A 165 -27.88 -0.06 -0.97
C GLN A 165 -26.34 -0.12 -0.92
N ALA A 166 -25.70 0.79 -0.19
CA ALA A 166 -24.25 0.89 -0.10
C ALA A 166 -23.60 -0.39 0.46
N PHE A 167 -24.19 -0.97 1.52
CA PHE A 167 -23.66 -2.22 2.10
C PHE A 167 -24.00 -3.47 1.29
N THR A 168 -25.08 -3.45 0.51
CA THR A 168 -25.29 -4.51 -0.49
C THR A 168 -24.16 -4.50 -1.50
N ASP A 169 -23.77 -3.33 -2.02
CA ASP A 169 -22.65 -3.19 -2.95
C ASP A 169 -21.29 -3.50 -2.31
N LEU A 170 -21.06 -3.15 -1.04
CA LEU A 170 -19.84 -3.50 -0.30
C LEU A 170 -19.71 -5.02 -0.12
N ARG A 171 -20.76 -5.68 0.37
CA ARG A 171 -20.80 -7.15 0.56
C ARG A 171 -20.64 -7.93 -0.74
N LEU A 172 -21.06 -7.33 -1.87
CA LEU A 172 -20.82 -7.88 -3.20
C LEU A 172 -19.34 -7.81 -3.65
N ARG A 173 -18.54 -6.95 -3.02
CA ARG A 173 -17.10 -6.73 -3.29
C ARG A 173 -16.17 -7.42 -2.27
N ASP A 174 -16.59 -7.63 -1.03
CA ASP A 174 -15.83 -8.19 0.13
C ASP A 174 -15.17 -9.58 -0.07
N GLY A 175 -15.11 -10.11 -1.29
CA GLY A 175 -14.48 -11.39 -1.56
C GLY A 175 -15.24 -12.60 -0.99
N LEU A 176 -16.32 -12.42 -0.22
CA LEU A 176 -17.20 -13.52 0.21
C LEU A 176 -17.71 -14.32 -0.99
N LYS A 177 -18.12 -13.61 -2.06
CA LYS A 177 -18.46 -14.21 -3.36
C LYS A 177 -17.31 -14.95 -4.04
N TRP A 178 -16.04 -14.62 -3.74
CA TRP A 178 -14.90 -15.40 -4.21
C TRP A 178 -14.91 -16.79 -3.55
N TYR A 179 -15.21 -16.90 -2.25
CA TYR A 179 -15.28 -18.20 -1.55
C TYR A 179 -16.43 -19.10 -2.00
N GLU A 180 -17.50 -18.53 -2.53
CA GLU A 180 -18.66 -19.25 -3.11
C GLU A 180 -18.43 -19.72 -4.56
N MET A 181 -17.37 -19.24 -5.21
CA MET A 181 -17.06 -19.50 -6.62
C MET A 181 -16.06 -20.64 -6.82
N ASP A 182 -16.19 -21.37 -7.93
CA ASP A 182 -15.16 -22.30 -8.38
C ASP A 182 -13.97 -21.59 -9.07
N ARG A 183 -12.87 -22.33 -9.26
CA ARG A 183 -11.63 -21.80 -9.87
C ARG A 183 -11.83 -21.33 -11.32
N ALA A 184 -12.80 -21.88 -12.05
CA ALA A 184 -13.10 -21.45 -13.41
C ALA A 184 -13.85 -20.11 -13.40
N ALA A 185 -14.74 -19.89 -12.44
CA ALA A 185 -15.40 -18.61 -12.19
C ALA A 185 -14.40 -17.53 -11.74
N HIS A 186 -13.48 -17.83 -10.80
CA HIS A 186 -12.38 -16.91 -10.43
C HIS A 186 -11.59 -16.44 -11.65
N ARG A 187 -11.22 -17.38 -12.53
CA ARG A 187 -10.47 -17.07 -13.76
C ARG A 187 -11.31 -16.32 -14.78
N ARG A 188 -12.60 -16.67 -14.93
CA ARG A 188 -13.55 -16.02 -15.85
C ARG A 188 -13.78 -14.56 -15.50
N HIS A 189 -13.83 -14.23 -14.21
CA HIS A 189 -14.08 -12.88 -13.71
C HIS A 189 -12.81 -12.12 -13.29
N ASN A 190 -11.65 -12.77 -13.38
CA ASN A 190 -10.33 -12.26 -12.95
C ASN A 190 -10.34 -11.62 -11.54
N LEU A 191 -11.05 -12.29 -10.63
CA LEU A 191 -11.19 -11.87 -9.23
C LEU A 191 -9.94 -12.27 -8.47
N ILE A 192 -9.32 -11.30 -7.81
CA ILE A 192 -8.15 -11.53 -6.96
C ILE A 192 -8.54 -12.43 -5.78
N ARG A 193 -7.57 -13.20 -5.27
CA ARG A 193 -7.69 -13.91 -4.00
C ARG A 193 -7.69 -12.89 -2.85
N PRO A 194 -8.80 -12.72 -2.11
CA PRO A 194 -8.82 -11.86 -0.92
C PRO A 194 -8.08 -12.53 0.24
N ALA A 195 -7.85 -11.75 1.31
CA ALA A 195 -7.41 -12.28 2.60
C ALA A 195 -8.34 -13.39 3.12
N HIS A 196 -7.77 -14.32 3.89
CA HIS A 196 -8.50 -15.29 4.71
C HIS A 196 -7.92 -15.21 6.11
N TRP A 197 -8.78 -15.24 7.13
CA TRP A 197 -8.36 -15.12 8.53
C TRP A 197 -7.46 -13.89 8.74
N ALA A 198 -7.93 -12.72 8.29
CA ALA A 198 -7.19 -11.46 8.26
C ALA A 198 -6.95 -10.81 9.64
N ALA A 199 -7.24 -11.53 10.73
CA ALA A 199 -7.01 -11.09 12.10
C ALA A 199 -6.61 -12.33 12.94
N PRO A 200 -5.70 -12.18 13.91
CA PRO A 200 -5.20 -13.26 14.74
C PRO A 200 -6.31 -13.73 15.69
N ALA A 201 -6.71 -15.00 15.57
CA ALA A 201 -7.86 -15.54 16.31
C ALA A 201 -7.48 -16.42 17.52
N GLU A 202 -6.23 -16.87 17.62
CA GLU A 202 -5.77 -17.74 18.71
C GLU A 202 -5.65 -16.97 20.03
N ASN A 203 -5.01 -15.79 20.02
CA ASN A 203 -5.05 -14.88 21.15
C ASN A 203 -6.35 -14.05 21.14
N THR A 204 -7.39 -14.57 21.79
CA THR A 204 -8.69 -13.88 21.90
C THR A 204 -8.61 -12.54 22.65
N LEU A 205 -7.60 -12.33 23.51
CA LEU A 205 -7.42 -11.06 24.19
C LEU A 205 -6.96 -9.98 23.21
N ASP A 206 -5.98 -10.29 22.36
CA ASP A 206 -5.45 -9.39 21.33
C ASP A 206 -6.53 -9.05 20.29
N LEU A 207 -7.26 -10.06 19.80
CA LEU A 207 -8.40 -9.86 18.92
C LEU A 207 -9.43 -8.89 19.52
N ALA A 208 -9.81 -9.10 20.79
CA ALA A 208 -10.73 -8.20 21.49
C ALA A 208 -10.14 -6.81 21.75
N THR A 209 -8.81 -6.68 21.80
CA THR A 209 -8.11 -5.41 22.04
C THR A 209 -8.18 -4.51 20.82
N ALA A 210 -7.91 -5.06 19.63
CA ALA A 210 -8.12 -4.35 18.36
C ALA A 210 -9.60 -3.94 18.12
N MET A 211 -10.56 -4.61 18.76
CA MET A 211 -11.99 -4.31 18.62
C MET A 211 -12.54 -3.29 19.64
N LEU A 212 -11.83 -3.03 20.75
CA LEU A 212 -12.35 -2.32 21.92
C LEU A 212 -11.38 -1.22 22.37
N PRO A 213 -11.59 0.06 22.00
CA PRO A 213 -10.65 1.16 22.28
C PRO A 213 -10.26 1.32 23.75
N LYS A 214 -11.21 1.04 24.67
CA LYS A 214 -10.90 1.03 26.11
C LYS A 214 -9.91 -0.08 26.50
N LEU A 215 -10.06 -1.27 25.95
CA LEU A 215 -9.15 -2.39 26.24
C LEU A 215 -7.78 -2.15 25.61
N MET A 216 -7.75 -1.57 24.40
CA MET A 216 -6.54 -1.07 23.74
C MET A 216 -5.79 -0.09 24.64
N HIS A 217 -6.47 0.97 25.12
CA HIS A 217 -5.92 1.96 26.05
C HIS A 217 -5.33 1.33 27.32
N GLU A 218 -6.08 0.43 27.96
CA GLU A 218 -5.62 -0.27 29.17
C GLU A 218 -4.44 -1.23 28.92
N ARG A 219 -4.20 -1.65 27.66
CA ARG A 219 -3.15 -2.62 27.28
C ARG A 219 -1.92 -2.05 26.60
N LEU A 220 -1.91 -0.81 26.09
CA LEU A 220 -0.70 -0.20 25.52
C LEU A 220 0.58 -0.38 26.39
N PRO A 221 0.53 -0.25 27.73
CA PRO A 221 1.69 -0.54 28.59
C PRO A 221 2.20 -2.00 28.55
N GLU A 222 1.33 -2.98 28.28
CA GLU A 222 1.72 -4.40 28.08
C GLU A 222 2.41 -4.59 26.71
N MET A 223 2.08 -3.74 25.72
CA MET A 223 2.72 -3.70 24.40
C MET A 223 4.02 -2.87 24.39
N GLY A 224 4.37 -2.22 25.51
CA GLY A 224 5.50 -1.30 25.60
C GLY A 224 5.27 0.07 24.94
N ILE A 225 4.04 0.39 24.53
CA ILE A 225 3.69 1.61 23.79
C ILE A 225 3.14 2.66 24.77
N ASP A 226 3.55 3.92 24.63
CA ASP A 226 3.02 5.04 25.43
C ASP A 226 1.86 5.75 24.75
N TYR A 227 1.93 5.89 23.43
CA TYR A 227 0.93 6.57 22.60
C TYR A 227 0.81 5.87 21.23
N ALA A 228 -0.41 5.72 20.71
CA ALA A 228 -0.67 5.10 19.42
C ALA A 228 -1.64 5.91 18.55
N VAL A 229 -1.33 6.02 17.27
CA VAL A 229 -2.27 6.46 16.23
C VAL A 229 -3.00 5.23 15.70
N VAL A 230 -4.33 5.29 15.61
CA VAL A 230 -5.16 4.11 15.30
C VAL A 230 -5.96 4.30 14.02
N TYR A 231 -5.63 3.51 13.00
CA TYR A 231 -6.27 3.48 11.70
C TYR A 231 -7.44 2.48 11.66
N PRO A 232 -8.39 2.67 10.74
CA PRO A 232 -9.49 1.72 10.53
C PRO A 232 -9.05 0.45 9.80
N THR A 233 -9.91 -0.57 9.77
CA THR A 233 -9.73 -1.76 8.91
C THR A 233 -10.82 -1.85 7.84
N ILE A 234 -12.10 -1.69 8.23
CA ILE A 234 -13.24 -1.61 7.30
C ILE A 234 -13.28 -0.22 6.63
N GLY A 235 -12.84 0.83 7.32
CA GLY A 235 -12.76 2.20 6.78
C GLY A 235 -12.05 2.30 5.43
N PHE A 236 -11.02 1.49 5.16
CA PHE A 236 -10.33 1.42 3.86
C PHE A 236 -11.26 1.18 2.67
N ALA A 237 -12.35 0.42 2.86
CA ALA A 237 -13.25 0.05 1.78
C ALA A 237 -14.31 1.13 1.47
N LEU A 238 -14.48 2.11 2.36
CA LEU A 238 -15.55 3.12 2.23
C LEU A 238 -15.27 4.13 1.11
N PRO A 239 -14.05 4.68 0.91
CA PRO A 239 -13.74 5.55 -0.22
C PRO A 239 -13.84 4.85 -1.59
N ASP A 240 -13.82 3.52 -1.63
CA ASP A 240 -13.99 2.74 -2.86
C ASP A 240 -15.48 2.62 -3.27
N ILE A 241 -16.43 3.11 -2.44
CA ILE A 241 -17.87 3.19 -2.77
C ILE A 241 -18.07 4.11 -3.99
N LYS A 242 -18.82 3.60 -4.98
CA LYS A 242 -18.95 4.25 -6.29
C LYS A 242 -19.91 5.43 -6.29
N ASP A 243 -21.03 5.28 -5.59
CA ASP A 243 -22.01 6.35 -5.46
C ASP A 243 -21.43 7.45 -4.58
N ASN A 244 -21.47 8.70 -5.06
CA ASN A 244 -20.76 9.81 -4.42
C ASN A 244 -21.38 10.18 -3.08
N ASP A 245 -22.70 10.23 -3.00
CA ASP A 245 -23.41 10.62 -1.78
C ASP A 245 -23.25 9.51 -0.72
N ALA A 246 -23.38 8.24 -1.13
CA ALA A 246 -23.16 7.10 -0.25
C ALA A 246 -21.71 6.99 0.25
N ARG A 247 -20.71 7.24 -0.61
CA ARG A 247 -19.28 7.25 -0.20
C ARG A 247 -19.02 8.30 0.88
N ARG A 248 -19.47 9.53 0.63
CA ARG A 248 -19.31 10.66 1.55
C ARG A 248 -20.01 10.41 2.88
N ALA A 249 -21.27 9.98 2.82
CA ALA A 249 -22.03 9.63 4.02
C ALA A 249 -21.44 8.44 4.80
N ALA A 250 -20.85 7.45 4.11
CA ALA A 250 -20.17 6.32 4.75
C ALA A 250 -18.89 6.75 5.49
N CYS A 251 -18.02 7.54 4.83
CA CYS A 251 -16.80 8.07 5.46
C CYS A 251 -17.14 8.96 6.66
N ARG A 252 -18.11 9.88 6.49
CA ARG A 252 -18.59 10.75 7.56
C ARG A 252 -19.19 10.00 8.74
N ALA A 253 -19.96 8.94 8.48
CA ALA A 253 -20.52 8.07 9.52
C ALA A 253 -19.43 7.28 10.27
N HIS A 254 -18.41 6.81 9.56
CA HIS A 254 -17.26 6.12 10.15
C HIS A 254 -16.42 7.07 11.01
N ASN A 255 -16.11 8.27 10.53
CA ASN A 255 -15.40 9.30 11.30
C ASN A 255 -16.17 9.69 12.58
N LEU A 256 -17.49 9.86 12.50
CA LEU A 256 -18.34 10.10 13.66
C LEU A 256 -18.30 8.92 14.66
N MET A 257 -18.37 7.68 14.17
CA MET A 257 -18.26 6.47 15.00
C MET A 257 -16.91 6.42 15.73
N MET A 258 -15.81 6.65 15.01
CA MET A 258 -14.45 6.64 15.59
C MET A 258 -14.29 7.74 16.65
N ALA A 259 -14.79 8.96 16.41
CA ALA A 259 -14.80 10.03 17.40
C ALA A 259 -15.56 9.66 18.68
N ASP A 260 -16.73 9.04 18.57
CA ASP A 260 -17.52 8.63 19.74
C ASP A 260 -16.93 7.40 20.46
N MET A 261 -16.25 6.49 19.75
CA MET A 261 -15.65 5.28 20.32
C MET A 261 -14.30 5.53 21.02
N TYR A 262 -13.53 6.54 20.59
CA TYR A 262 -12.22 6.89 21.18
C TYR A 262 -12.29 8.01 22.24
N ARG A 263 -13.46 8.63 22.42
CA ARG A 263 -13.69 9.71 23.38
C ARG A 263 -13.30 9.33 24.81
N GLY A 264 -12.40 10.10 25.42
CA GLY A 264 -11.89 9.87 26.77
C GLY A 264 -10.62 8.99 26.86
N PHE A 265 -10.00 8.67 25.73
CA PHE A 265 -8.72 7.93 25.64
C PHE A 265 -7.61 8.76 24.96
N GLU A 266 -7.82 10.06 24.77
CA GLU A 266 -6.97 10.97 24.01
C GLU A 266 -5.57 11.16 24.64
N ASP A 267 -5.38 10.75 25.89
CA ASP A 267 -4.06 10.75 26.55
C ASP A 267 -3.09 9.74 25.93
N ARG A 268 -3.58 8.70 25.26
CA ARG A 268 -2.74 7.63 24.67
C ARG A 268 -3.16 7.17 23.27
N LEU A 269 -4.39 7.44 22.86
CA LEU A 269 -4.91 7.00 21.57
C LEU A 269 -5.36 8.20 20.75
N THR A 270 -5.11 8.18 19.45
CA THR A 270 -5.72 9.12 18.52
C THR A 270 -6.16 8.38 17.28
N PRO A 271 -7.48 8.30 17.01
CA PRO A 271 -7.96 7.65 15.80
C PRO A 271 -7.61 8.49 14.57
N ALA A 272 -7.45 7.84 13.42
CA ALA A 272 -7.32 8.49 12.13
C ALA A 272 -8.68 8.61 11.43
N ALA A 273 -8.94 9.76 10.80
CA ALA A 273 -10.15 10.01 10.02
C ALA A 273 -9.99 9.52 8.57
N VAL A 274 -10.98 8.80 8.04
CA VAL A 274 -11.03 8.40 6.62
C VAL A 274 -11.34 9.62 5.76
N ILE A 275 -10.40 10.03 4.90
CA ILE A 275 -10.58 11.12 3.94
C ILE A 275 -10.77 10.57 2.51
N PRO A 276 -12.00 10.61 1.96
CA PRO A 276 -12.26 10.15 0.60
C PRO A 276 -11.69 11.15 -0.42
N CYS A 277 -10.74 10.70 -1.23
CA CYS A 277 -9.97 11.53 -2.16
C CYS A 277 -10.56 11.58 -3.58
N GLN A 278 -11.85 11.28 -3.77
CA GLN A 278 -12.43 11.15 -5.10
C GLN A 278 -12.46 12.49 -5.86
N THR A 279 -12.60 13.61 -5.18
CA THR A 279 -12.24 14.95 -5.70
C THR A 279 -11.56 15.76 -4.59
N PRO A 280 -10.84 16.85 -4.90
CA PRO A 280 -10.26 17.74 -3.89
C PRO A 280 -11.32 18.34 -2.96
N GLU A 281 -12.48 18.74 -3.50
CA GLU A 281 -13.57 19.35 -2.72
C GLU A 281 -14.19 18.36 -1.74
N GLU A 282 -14.35 17.09 -2.14
CA GLU A 282 -14.83 16.02 -1.28
C GLU A 282 -13.88 15.76 -0.10
N ALA A 283 -12.57 15.75 -0.38
CA ALA A 283 -11.54 15.57 0.64
C ALA A 283 -11.45 16.77 1.59
N ILE A 284 -11.53 18.00 1.08
CA ILE A 284 -11.53 19.23 1.88
C ILE A 284 -12.75 19.29 2.81
N GLU A 285 -13.95 18.97 2.33
CA GLU A 285 -15.15 18.99 3.17
C GLU A 285 -15.07 17.97 4.31
N GLU A 286 -14.51 16.78 4.06
CA GLU A 286 -14.37 15.77 5.12
C GLU A 286 -13.20 16.07 6.08
N LEU A 287 -12.14 16.74 5.62
CA LEU A 287 -11.11 17.30 6.51
C LEU A 287 -11.70 18.37 7.44
N ASP A 288 -12.50 19.30 6.88
CA ASP A 288 -13.14 20.36 7.67
C ASP A 288 -14.08 19.80 8.73
N TYR A 289 -14.84 18.75 8.39
CA TYR A 289 -15.68 18.04 9.34
C TYR A 289 -14.87 17.25 10.39
N ALA A 290 -13.95 16.39 9.96
CA ALA A 290 -13.23 15.51 10.88
C ALA A 290 -12.24 16.27 11.78
N ILE A 291 -11.41 17.13 11.21
CA ILE A 291 -10.42 17.90 11.97
C ILE A 291 -11.10 19.09 12.68
N GLY A 292 -11.97 19.82 11.97
CA GLY A 292 -12.56 21.07 12.47
C GLY A 292 -13.78 20.92 13.39
N GLU A 293 -14.65 19.94 13.17
CA GLU A 293 -15.85 19.70 14.02
C GLU A 293 -15.65 18.54 15.00
N LEU A 294 -15.07 17.42 14.55
CA LEU A 294 -14.86 16.23 15.40
C LEU A 294 -13.54 16.24 16.19
N ASN A 295 -12.63 17.18 15.92
CA ASN A 295 -11.33 17.34 16.60
C ASN A 295 -10.36 16.15 16.41
N PHE A 296 -10.43 15.46 15.27
CA PHE A 296 -9.37 14.53 14.86
C PHE A 296 -8.04 15.30 14.67
N LYS A 297 -6.92 14.64 14.95
CA LYS A 297 -5.58 15.17 14.70
C LYS A 297 -4.87 14.52 13.50
N VAL A 298 -5.38 13.37 13.03
CA VAL A 298 -4.74 12.56 11.98
C VAL A 298 -5.75 12.23 10.86
N PRO A 299 -5.49 12.66 9.62
CA PRO A 299 -6.26 12.28 8.43
C PRO A 299 -5.60 11.16 7.59
N MET A 300 -6.30 10.05 7.39
CA MET A 300 -5.94 8.95 6.49
C MET A 300 -6.44 9.20 5.06
N PHE A 301 -5.52 9.41 4.12
CA PHE A 301 -5.82 9.64 2.70
C PHE A 301 -5.71 8.36 1.87
N ILE A 302 -6.72 8.11 1.02
CA ILE A 302 -6.63 7.09 -0.03
C ILE A 302 -5.89 7.65 -1.24
N ASN A 303 -4.57 7.45 -1.28
CA ASN A 303 -3.67 7.96 -2.31
C ASN A 303 -3.70 7.23 -3.67
N LEU A 304 -4.63 6.30 -3.89
CA LEU A 304 -4.80 5.57 -5.15
C LEU A 304 -6.28 5.51 -5.56
N VAL A 305 -6.73 6.41 -6.43
CA VAL A 305 -8.13 6.48 -6.88
C VAL A 305 -8.30 5.80 -8.24
N ARG A 306 -9.25 4.88 -8.35
CA ARG A 306 -9.57 4.20 -9.62
C ARG A 306 -10.47 5.10 -10.48
N ARG A 307 -9.93 5.65 -11.57
CA ARG A 307 -10.65 6.48 -12.53
C ARG A 307 -11.07 5.66 -13.75
N PRO A 308 -12.33 5.74 -14.23
CA PRO A 308 -12.69 5.11 -15.50
C PRO A 308 -11.84 5.67 -16.65
N ILE A 309 -11.67 4.89 -17.71
CA ILE A 309 -11.14 5.41 -18.98
C ILE A 309 -12.33 5.96 -19.77
N ASP A 310 -12.40 7.27 -19.99
CA ASP A 310 -13.55 7.95 -20.60
C ASP A 310 -13.98 7.31 -21.93
N ALA A 311 -13.01 7.01 -22.82
CA ALA A 311 -13.28 6.35 -24.10
C ALA A 311 -13.90 4.94 -23.96
N VAL A 312 -13.81 4.29 -22.80
CA VAL A 312 -14.50 3.03 -22.49
C VAL A 312 -15.85 3.30 -21.82
N GLU A 313 -15.94 4.28 -20.91
CA GLU A 313 -17.22 4.70 -20.31
C GLU A 313 -18.23 5.15 -21.38
N GLU A 314 -17.80 5.95 -22.35
CA GLU A 314 -18.63 6.41 -23.48
C GLU A 314 -19.17 5.27 -24.36
N GLN A 315 -18.42 4.17 -24.49
CA GLN A 315 -18.69 3.10 -25.47
C GLN A 315 -19.30 1.84 -24.83
N ALA A 316 -18.96 1.56 -23.58
CA ALA A 316 -19.36 0.37 -22.82
C ALA A 316 -19.27 0.63 -21.29
N PRO A 317 -20.22 1.41 -20.71
CA PRO A 317 -20.25 1.71 -19.27
C PRO A 317 -20.16 0.48 -18.35
N GLU A 318 -20.70 -0.66 -18.79
CA GLU A 318 -20.65 -1.92 -18.03
C GLU A 318 -19.24 -2.52 -17.90
N MET A 319 -18.31 -2.05 -18.74
CA MET A 319 -16.92 -2.50 -18.82
C MET A 319 -15.94 -1.59 -18.05
N SER A 320 -16.31 -0.36 -17.69
CA SER A 320 -15.42 0.60 -17.01
C SER A 320 -14.86 0.09 -15.68
N ARG A 321 -15.59 -0.79 -14.97
CA ARG A 321 -15.07 -1.51 -13.79
C ARG A 321 -13.84 -2.41 -14.05
N TYR A 322 -13.54 -2.68 -15.32
CA TYR A 322 -12.37 -3.43 -15.78
C TYR A 322 -11.36 -2.58 -16.56
N ALA A 323 -11.71 -1.32 -16.85
CA ALA A 323 -10.94 -0.40 -17.67
C ALA A 323 -10.82 0.94 -16.94
N PHE A 324 -9.81 1.01 -16.08
CA PHE A 324 -9.51 2.15 -15.24
C PHE A 324 -8.02 2.46 -15.27
N TRP A 325 -7.67 3.72 -15.01
CA TRP A 325 -6.33 4.13 -14.63
C TRP A 325 -6.30 4.44 -13.12
N ILE A 326 -5.10 4.58 -12.56
CA ILE A 326 -4.90 4.91 -11.15
C ILE A 326 -4.44 6.35 -11.06
N ASP A 327 -5.31 7.19 -10.50
CA ASP A 327 -5.03 8.56 -10.13
C ASP A 327 -4.29 8.57 -8.78
N THR A 328 -3.19 9.30 -8.76
CA THR A 328 -2.26 9.42 -7.61
C THR A 328 -2.29 10.82 -7.01
N LEU A 329 -3.38 11.56 -7.23
CA LEU A 329 -3.70 12.85 -6.58
C LEU A 329 -2.71 13.99 -6.85
N ALA A 330 -1.86 13.90 -7.89
CA ALA A 330 -0.95 14.98 -8.28
C ALA A 330 -0.63 14.91 -9.78
N TYR A 331 0.47 14.27 -10.16
CA TYR A 331 0.89 14.11 -11.55
C TYR A 331 -0.14 13.32 -12.37
N ASP A 332 -0.40 13.80 -13.60
CA ASP A 332 -1.45 13.32 -14.53
C ASP A 332 -2.88 13.23 -13.94
N SER A 333 -3.14 13.86 -12.79
CA SER A 333 -4.50 13.89 -12.24
C SER A 333 -5.43 14.79 -13.05
N ILE A 334 -6.70 14.40 -13.14
CA ILE A 334 -7.75 15.20 -13.80
C ILE A 334 -8.31 16.31 -12.89
N TYR A 335 -7.85 16.37 -11.64
CA TYR A 335 -8.17 17.42 -10.67
C TYR A 335 -6.88 18.07 -10.16
N ASP A 336 -6.97 19.35 -9.82
CA ASP A 336 -5.91 20.05 -9.08
C ASP A 336 -6.10 19.80 -7.58
N TYR A 337 -5.15 19.09 -6.97
CA TYR A 337 -5.13 18.79 -5.53
C TYR A 337 -4.32 19.80 -4.71
N ASP A 338 -3.70 20.82 -5.30
CA ASP A 338 -3.03 21.89 -4.54
C ASP A 338 -3.93 22.56 -3.48
N PRO A 339 -5.25 22.79 -3.71
CA PRO A 339 -6.16 23.26 -2.67
C PRO A 339 -6.29 22.30 -1.48
N LEU A 340 -6.17 20.98 -1.70
CA LEU A 340 -6.18 19.99 -0.63
C LEU A 340 -4.88 20.05 0.19
N TRP A 341 -3.73 20.16 -0.48
CA TRP A 341 -2.43 20.28 0.17
C TRP A 341 -2.32 21.58 0.98
N GLN A 342 -2.83 22.69 0.45
CA GLN A 342 -2.98 23.94 1.21
C GLN A 342 -3.91 23.75 2.41
N ARG A 343 -5.02 23.00 2.28
CA ARG A 343 -5.92 22.76 3.41
C ARG A 343 -5.26 21.95 4.53
N CYS A 344 -4.40 20.98 4.20
CA CYS A 344 -3.60 20.27 5.18
C CYS A 344 -2.65 21.19 5.95
N MET A 345 -2.00 22.15 5.26
CA MET A 345 -1.19 23.19 5.88
C MET A 345 -2.02 24.10 6.81
N ASP A 346 -3.18 24.58 6.35
CA ASP A 346 -4.08 25.45 7.13
C ASP A 346 -4.59 24.76 8.41
N LEU A 347 -4.92 23.48 8.30
CA LEU A 347 -5.37 22.63 9.41
C LEU A 347 -4.21 22.06 10.25
N LYS A 348 -2.96 22.29 9.85
CA LYS A 348 -1.73 21.83 10.51
C LYS A 348 -1.66 20.31 10.68
N VAL A 349 -2.06 19.56 9.65
CA VAL A 349 -2.05 18.09 9.63
C VAL A 349 -1.12 17.56 8.54
N PRO A 350 -0.35 16.49 8.80
CA PRO A 350 0.40 15.80 7.75
C PRO A 350 -0.54 15.03 6.84
N VAL A 351 -0.09 14.70 5.63
CA VAL A 351 -0.78 13.78 4.73
C VAL A 351 -0.36 12.35 5.07
N THR A 352 -1.18 11.59 5.81
CA THR A 352 -0.90 10.17 6.05
C THR A 352 -1.61 9.31 5.00
N ALA A 353 -0.81 8.70 4.12
CA ALA A 353 -1.26 8.04 2.91
C ALA A 353 -1.30 6.53 3.11
N HIS A 354 -2.51 5.97 3.01
CA HIS A 354 -2.76 4.56 3.31
C HIS A 354 -3.77 3.99 2.32
N ALA A 355 -3.31 3.31 1.27
CA ALA A 355 -4.19 2.77 0.22
C ALA A 355 -3.80 1.37 -0.25
N VAL A 356 -4.82 0.52 -0.37
CA VAL A 356 -4.69 -0.89 -0.76
C VAL A 356 -4.40 -1.03 -2.26
N GLY A 357 -3.11 -1.15 -2.61
CA GLY A 357 -2.64 -1.48 -3.97
C GLY A 357 -3.04 -2.88 -4.49
N GLN A 358 -3.64 -3.74 -3.66
CA GLN A 358 -4.12 -5.06 -4.10
C GLN A 358 -5.19 -4.92 -5.20
N GLY A 359 -5.16 -5.82 -6.18
CA GLY A 359 -6.03 -5.71 -7.35
C GLY A 359 -5.55 -4.71 -8.41
N MET A 360 -4.47 -3.97 -8.18
CA MET A 360 -3.88 -3.05 -9.16
C MET A 360 -2.66 -3.68 -9.82
N HIS A 361 -2.35 -3.25 -11.05
CA HIS A 361 -1.18 -3.67 -11.83
C HIS A 361 -0.93 -5.20 -11.79
N MET A 362 0.22 -5.62 -11.27
CA MET A 362 0.64 -7.02 -11.21
C MET A 362 0.04 -7.79 -10.01
N ARG A 363 -0.58 -7.11 -9.03
CA ARG A 363 -1.06 -7.67 -7.75
C ARG A 363 -2.45 -8.29 -7.87
N ARG A 364 -2.58 -9.19 -8.86
CA ARG A 364 -3.86 -9.76 -9.33
C ARG A 364 -3.91 -11.28 -9.41
N SER A 365 -3.18 -11.98 -8.53
CA SER A 365 -3.32 -13.43 -8.40
C SER A 365 -4.71 -13.82 -7.94
N ILE A 366 -5.36 -14.65 -8.75
CA ILE A 366 -6.68 -15.22 -8.46
C ILE A 366 -6.65 -16.34 -7.43
N SER A 367 -5.47 -16.78 -6.96
CA SER A 367 -5.33 -17.99 -6.12
C SER A 367 -4.31 -17.92 -5.00
N ASN A 368 -3.58 -16.82 -4.84
CA ASN A 368 -2.63 -16.61 -3.73
C ASN A 368 -2.76 -15.18 -3.21
N TYR A 369 -3.11 -15.05 -1.92
CA TYR A 369 -3.28 -13.76 -1.25
C TYR A 369 -1.93 -13.07 -0.98
N MET A 370 -0.92 -13.81 -0.51
CA MET A 370 0.43 -13.28 -0.26
C MET A 370 1.08 -12.67 -1.52
N TYR A 371 0.78 -13.22 -2.70
CA TYR A 371 1.22 -12.61 -3.97
C TYR A 371 0.56 -11.25 -4.25
N ASN A 372 -0.64 -11.02 -3.74
CA ASN A 372 -1.31 -9.73 -3.85
C ASN A 372 -0.81 -8.79 -2.74
N GLN A 373 -0.61 -9.30 -1.53
CA GLN A 373 -0.27 -8.54 -0.33
C GLN A 373 1.18 -8.03 -0.35
N ILE A 374 2.20 -8.88 -0.46
CA ILE A 374 3.60 -8.53 -0.13
C ILE A 374 4.10 -7.28 -0.87
N GLY A 375 4.27 -6.16 -0.15
CA GLY A 375 4.72 -4.87 -0.67
C GLY A 375 3.65 -4.04 -1.42
N HIS A 376 2.35 -4.29 -1.22
CA HIS A 376 1.31 -3.53 -1.95
C HIS A 376 1.17 -2.08 -1.53
N PHE A 377 1.46 -1.77 -0.26
CA PHE A 377 1.55 -0.39 0.23
C PHE A 377 2.85 0.28 -0.22
N ALA A 378 3.97 -0.44 -0.26
CA ALA A 378 5.21 0.05 -0.88
C ALA A 378 5.00 0.48 -2.34
N ASP A 379 4.29 -0.32 -3.16
CA ASP A 379 3.89 0.08 -4.53
C ASP A 379 3.00 1.34 -4.53
N ALA A 380 2.08 1.47 -3.57
CA ALA A 380 1.15 2.59 -3.45
C ALA A 380 1.88 3.89 -3.07
N GLY A 381 2.69 3.84 -2.01
CA GLY A 381 3.54 4.94 -1.56
C GLY A 381 4.54 5.35 -2.63
N HIS A 382 5.21 4.39 -3.29
CA HIS A 382 6.13 4.68 -4.39
C HIS A 382 5.46 5.34 -5.61
N ALA A 383 4.22 4.97 -5.93
CA ALA A 383 3.44 5.64 -6.98
C ALA A 383 3.09 7.09 -6.57
N PHE A 384 2.60 7.27 -5.34
CA PHE A 384 2.20 8.58 -4.81
C PHE A 384 3.39 9.53 -4.62
N ALA A 385 4.48 9.07 -4.01
CA ALA A 385 5.73 9.82 -3.82
C ALA A 385 6.29 10.38 -5.14
N LYS A 386 6.29 9.56 -6.21
CA LYS A 386 6.66 10.05 -7.55
C LYS A 386 5.68 11.08 -8.08
N SER A 387 4.38 10.89 -7.85
CA SER A 387 3.34 11.83 -8.27
C SER A 387 3.50 13.20 -7.60
N LEU A 388 3.77 13.23 -6.30
CA LEU A 388 4.08 14.44 -5.54
C LEU A 388 5.35 15.13 -6.06
N PHE A 389 6.39 14.37 -6.38
CA PHE A 389 7.67 14.91 -6.88
C PHE A 389 7.57 15.43 -8.32
N PHE A 390 7.16 14.59 -9.28
CA PHE A 390 7.04 14.97 -10.69
C PHE A 390 5.88 15.95 -10.93
N GLY A 391 4.82 15.91 -10.13
CA GLY A 391 3.75 16.91 -10.11
C GLY A 391 4.15 18.24 -9.46
N GLY A 392 5.37 18.35 -8.92
CA GLY A 392 5.90 19.58 -8.32
C GLY A 392 5.32 19.94 -6.95
N VAL A 393 4.51 19.07 -6.34
CA VAL A 393 3.90 19.31 -5.01
C VAL A 393 4.99 19.51 -3.96
N THR A 394 6.06 18.70 -3.99
CA THR A 394 7.22 18.84 -3.09
C THR A 394 8.02 20.14 -3.30
N HIS A 395 7.78 20.87 -4.40
CA HIS A 395 8.35 22.21 -4.60
C HIS A 395 7.40 23.32 -4.13
N ARG A 396 6.08 23.16 -4.32
CA ARG A 396 5.06 24.16 -3.94
C ARG A 396 4.71 24.11 -2.45
N PHE A 397 4.80 22.94 -1.83
CA PHE A 397 4.52 22.69 -0.41
C PHE A 397 5.73 22.04 0.29
N PRO A 398 6.90 22.72 0.36
CA PRO A 398 8.13 22.16 0.91
C PRO A 398 8.10 21.96 2.45
N GLU A 399 7.08 22.49 3.12
CA GLU A 399 6.86 22.34 4.57
C GLU A 399 5.84 21.23 4.90
N LEU A 400 5.12 20.69 3.90
CA LEU A 400 4.09 19.67 4.12
C LEU A 400 4.71 18.28 4.24
N ASN A 401 4.42 17.60 5.35
CA ASN A 401 4.85 16.22 5.56
C ASN A 401 3.92 15.20 4.91
N PHE A 402 4.51 14.13 4.36
CA PHE A 402 3.83 12.98 3.78
C PHE A 402 4.31 11.72 4.49
N ALA A 403 3.40 11.01 5.15
CA ALA A 403 3.65 9.69 5.71
C ALA A 403 3.09 8.60 4.79
N PHE A 404 3.83 7.53 4.57
CA PHE A 404 3.41 6.37 3.81
C PHE A 404 3.33 5.17 4.77
N LEU A 405 2.16 4.54 4.88
CA LEU A 405 1.83 3.60 5.97
C LEU A 405 1.81 2.13 5.52
N GLU A 406 1.97 1.18 6.46
CA GLU A 406 2.22 -0.27 6.24
C GLU A 406 3.21 -0.57 5.07
N CYS A 407 4.25 0.25 4.84
CA CYS A 407 4.98 0.24 3.56
C CYS A 407 6.49 -0.10 3.63
N GLY A 408 7.09 -0.01 4.82
CA GLY A 408 8.54 -0.14 5.00
C GLY A 408 9.33 1.00 4.31
N VAL A 409 10.64 1.07 4.57
CA VAL A 409 11.48 2.20 4.12
C VAL A 409 12.33 1.90 2.87
N ALA A 410 12.57 0.64 2.53
CA ALA A 410 13.53 0.25 1.50
C ALA A 410 13.21 0.80 0.09
N TRP A 411 11.93 0.94 -0.24
CA TRP A 411 11.49 1.53 -1.50
C TRP A 411 11.76 3.04 -1.55
N GLY A 412 11.72 3.74 -0.42
CA GLY A 412 12.03 5.16 -0.30
C GLY A 412 13.51 5.46 -0.58
N ALA A 413 14.40 4.65 0.01
CA ALA A 413 15.84 4.71 -0.31
C ALA A 413 16.11 4.42 -1.79
N SER A 414 15.45 3.40 -2.37
CA SER A 414 15.53 3.10 -3.81
C SER A 414 15.03 4.26 -4.67
N LEU A 415 13.93 4.91 -4.28
CA LEU A 415 13.35 6.04 -5.00
C LEU A 415 14.32 7.23 -5.05
N ILE A 416 14.96 7.59 -3.94
CA ILE A 416 15.92 8.71 -3.88
C ILE A 416 17.13 8.43 -4.79
N CYS A 417 17.68 7.21 -4.72
CA CYS A 417 18.76 6.75 -5.62
C CYS A 417 18.35 6.82 -7.10
N ASP A 418 17.15 6.31 -7.42
CA ASP A 418 16.61 6.34 -8.77
C ASP A 418 16.42 7.79 -9.26
N LEU A 419 15.72 8.64 -8.50
CA LEU A 419 15.47 10.03 -8.91
C LEU A 419 16.77 10.80 -9.17
N LYS A 420 17.80 10.65 -8.32
CA LYS A 420 19.15 11.19 -8.57
C LYS A 420 19.72 10.67 -9.90
N GLU A 421 19.78 9.35 -10.07
CA GLU A 421 20.41 8.72 -11.24
C GLU A 421 19.67 9.00 -12.55
N ARG A 422 18.35 9.26 -12.50
CA ARG A 422 17.55 9.62 -13.67
C ARG A 422 17.65 11.12 -13.93
N TRP A 423 17.63 11.99 -12.93
CA TRP A 423 17.83 13.44 -13.11
C TRP A 423 19.17 13.75 -13.80
N GLU A 424 20.26 13.08 -13.41
CA GLU A 424 21.58 13.22 -14.06
C GLU A 424 21.57 12.89 -15.57
N LYS A 425 20.62 12.06 -16.03
CA LYS A 425 20.52 11.55 -17.41
C LYS A 425 19.35 12.15 -18.21
N ARG A 426 18.30 12.63 -17.54
CA ARG A 426 17.02 13.04 -18.13
C ARG A 426 16.47 14.40 -17.65
N GLY A 427 17.09 15.03 -16.65
CA GLY A 427 16.89 16.46 -16.40
C GLY A 427 17.36 17.32 -17.57
N ALA A 428 16.97 18.61 -17.65
CA ALA A 428 17.23 19.52 -18.77
C ALA A 428 18.64 19.46 -19.40
N LYS A 429 19.69 19.29 -18.59
CA LYS A 429 21.09 19.17 -19.08
C LYS A 429 21.43 17.75 -19.54
N GLY A 430 20.94 16.73 -18.82
CA GLY A 430 21.21 15.32 -19.07
C GLY A 430 20.54 14.83 -20.36
N ILE A 431 19.26 15.17 -20.58
CA ILE A 431 18.50 14.73 -21.76
C ILE A 431 19.17 15.13 -23.08
N GLN A 432 19.90 16.24 -23.08
CA GLN A 432 20.64 16.71 -24.25
C GLN A 432 21.80 15.77 -24.66
N GLN A 433 22.17 14.76 -23.87
CA GLN A 433 23.06 13.68 -24.33
C GLN A 433 22.34 12.65 -25.21
N LEU A 434 21.02 12.52 -25.04
CA LEU A 434 20.15 11.59 -25.78
C LEU A 434 19.53 12.24 -27.04
N ASN A 435 19.74 13.55 -27.24
CA ASN A 435 19.24 14.28 -28.40
C ASN A 435 19.83 13.72 -29.72
N PRO A 436 19.01 13.17 -30.64
CA PRO A 436 19.48 12.52 -31.86
C PRO A 436 20.09 13.48 -32.91
N GLU A 437 20.02 14.79 -32.69
CA GLU A 437 20.76 15.78 -33.50
C GLU A 437 22.26 15.78 -33.22
N LYS A 438 22.70 15.24 -32.07
CA LYS A 438 24.13 15.13 -31.71
C LYS A 438 24.83 13.88 -32.24
N ILE A 439 24.12 13.04 -33.00
CA ILE A 439 24.69 11.83 -33.59
C ILE A 439 25.65 12.22 -34.71
N ASP A 440 26.94 11.85 -34.57
CA ASP A 440 27.88 11.86 -35.69
C ASP A 440 27.46 10.79 -36.72
N ARG A 441 26.77 11.23 -37.77
CA ARG A 441 26.20 10.35 -38.80
C ARG A 441 27.25 9.77 -39.74
N ASP A 442 28.43 10.37 -39.81
CA ASP A 442 29.53 9.90 -40.65
C ASP A 442 30.34 8.81 -39.92
N LEU A 443 30.65 9.03 -38.64
CA LEU A 443 31.22 7.99 -37.77
C LEU A 443 30.26 6.81 -37.60
N LEU A 444 28.96 7.06 -37.38
CA LEU A 444 27.97 5.99 -37.29
C LEU A 444 27.91 5.15 -38.59
N ARG A 445 28.02 5.80 -39.75
CA ARG A 445 28.07 5.11 -41.04
C ARG A 445 29.33 4.26 -41.19
N SER A 446 30.51 4.81 -40.91
CA SER A 446 31.78 4.06 -41.04
C SER A 446 31.85 2.88 -40.07
N LEU A 447 31.34 3.03 -38.84
CA LEU A 447 31.23 1.92 -37.88
C LEU A 447 30.29 0.80 -38.38
N PHE A 448 29.15 1.14 -38.98
CA PHE A 448 28.25 0.15 -39.59
C PHE A 448 28.85 -0.53 -40.82
N GLU A 449 29.65 0.17 -41.63
CA GLU A 449 30.38 -0.41 -42.75
C GLU A 449 31.50 -1.35 -42.28
N GLN A 450 32.26 -0.95 -41.25
CA GLN A 450 33.39 -1.71 -40.71
C GLN A 450 32.98 -2.94 -39.89
N TYR A 451 31.94 -2.82 -39.05
CA TYR A 451 31.57 -3.84 -38.07
C TYR A 451 30.21 -4.51 -38.32
N GLY A 452 29.39 -3.98 -39.24
CA GLY A 452 28.00 -4.44 -39.42
C GLY A 452 27.81 -5.74 -40.20
N GLY A 453 28.81 -6.16 -40.98
CA GLY A 453 28.71 -7.31 -41.89
C GLY A 453 27.54 -7.23 -42.87
N GLU A 454 27.21 -8.34 -43.52
CA GLU A 454 26.12 -8.39 -44.54
C GLU A 454 24.74 -7.94 -44.02
N VAL A 455 24.50 -8.05 -42.71
CA VAL A 455 23.20 -7.77 -42.09
C VAL A 455 23.00 -6.28 -41.79
N LEU A 456 24.03 -5.57 -41.34
CA LEU A 456 23.90 -4.18 -40.88
C LEU A 456 24.64 -3.15 -41.74
N SER A 457 25.65 -3.54 -42.53
CA SER A 457 26.34 -2.60 -43.43
C SER A 457 25.36 -1.93 -44.40
N GLY A 458 25.53 -0.62 -44.61
CA GLY A 458 24.61 0.21 -45.40
C GLY A 458 23.29 0.58 -44.71
N ARG A 459 23.00 0.11 -43.48
CA ARG A 459 21.73 0.37 -42.77
C ARG A 459 21.82 1.41 -41.65
N ALA A 460 22.92 2.16 -41.58
CA ALA A 460 23.25 3.11 -40.52
C ALA A 460 22.25 4.27 -40.28
N GLN A 461 21.23 4.43 -41.12
CA GLN A 461 20.19 5.45 -41.01
C GLN A 461 18.77 4.88 -40.78
N GLN A 462 18.63 3.55 -40.66
CA GLN A 462 17.32 2.86 -40.65
C GLN A 462 16.77 2.56 -39.24
N GLY A 463 17.50 2.90 -38.18
CA GLY A 463 17.09 2.66 -36.80
C GLY A 463 16.03 3.65 -36.28
N ALA A 464 15.08 3.17 -35.47
CA ALA A 464 14.06 4.02 -34.84
C ALA A 464 14.67 5.12 -33.95
N PHE A 465 15.71 4.77 -33.18
CA PHE A 465 16.46 5.67 -32.30
C PHE A 465 17.28 6.78 -33.02
N LEU A 466 17.31 6.79 -34.35
CA LEU A 466 18.01 7.80 -35.15
C LEU A 466 17.09 8.92 -35.66
N ARG A 467 15.78 8.78 -35.42
CA ARG A 467 14.75 9.75 -35.78
C ARG A 467 14.68 10.82 -34.69
N LYS A 468 14.52 12.08 -35.10
CA LYS A 468 14.07 13.11 -34.17
C LYS A 468 12.64 12.80 -33.76
N VAL A 469 12.43 12.51 -32.48
CA VAL A 469 11.14 12.55 -31.81
C VAL A 469 11.16 13.86 -31.02
N SER A 470 10.14 14.69 -31.18
CA SER A 470 9.93 15.90 -30.39
C SER A 470 8.71 15.67 -29.53
N GLU A 471 8.89 15.70 -28.22
CA GLU A 471 7.76 15.68 -27.29
C GLU A 471 7.03 17.03 -27.34
N HIS A 472 5.70 16.99 -27.21
CA HIS A 472 4.88 18.20 -27.27
C HIS A 472 4.99 19.03 -25.99
N ASP A 473 5.20 18.38 -24.85
CA ASP A 473 5.14 18.99 -23.52
C ASP A 473 6.52 19.38 -22.95
N GLY A 474 7.57 19.26 -23.77
CA GLY A 474 8.95 19.61 -23.44
C GLY A 474 9.89 18.40 -23.36
N GLU A 475 11.20 18.65 -23.29
CA GLU A 475 12.23 17.59 -23.27
C GLU A 475 12.69 17.20 -21.85
N ASP A 476 12.23 17.87 -20.78
CA ASP A 476 12.67 17.65 -19.40
C ASP A 476 11.54 17.12 -18.50
N ASP A 477 11.58 15.83 -18.15
CA ASP A 477 10.61 15.21 -17.24
C ASP A 477 10.62 15.81 -15.83
N PHE A 478 11.72 16.46 -15.43
CA PHE A 478 11.91 17.02 -14.10
C PHE A 478 11.52 18.51 -14.03
N ALA A 479 11.02 19.10 -15.12
CA ALA A 479 10.73 20.53 -15.21
C ALA A 479 9.77 21.01 -14.10
N ALA A 480 8.63 20.30 -13.92
CA ALA A 480 7.64 20.63 -12.89
C ALA A 480 8.14 20.37 -11.45
N ALA A 481 9.17 19.54 -11.27
CA ALA A 481 9.83 19.36 -9.98
C ALA A 481 10.77 20.52 -9.62
N HIS A 482 11.17 21.39 -10.56
CA HIS A 482 12.07 22.52 -10.31
C HIS A 482 13.36 22.16 -9.53
N VAL A 483 14.02 21.05 -9.92
CA VAL A 483 15.25 20.53 -9.28
C VAL A 483 16.49 20.99 -10.07
N ASN A 484 17.35 21.79 -9.43
CA ASN A 484 18.57 22.34 -10.05
C ASN A 484 19.84 21.59 -9.63
N SER A 485 19.78 20.83 -8.53
CA SER A 485 20.87 20.00 -8.02
C SER A 485 20.33 18.73 -7.35
N VAL A 486 21.20 17.76 -7.09
CA VAL A 486 20.85 16.58 -6.29
C VAL A 486 20.49 16.98 -4.85
N GLN A 487 21.03 18.09 -4.33
CA GLN A 487 20.70 18.57 -3.00
C GLN A 487 19.26 19.12 -2.95
N ASP A 488 18.79 19.84 -3.97
CA ASP A 488 17.40 20.31 -4.08
C ASP A 488 16.38 19.16 -3.98
N LEU A 489 16.76 17.97 -4.44
CA LEU A 489 15.95 16.74 -4.34
C LEU A 489 15.98 16.18 -2.92
N LEU A 490 17.16 16.09 -2.30
CA LEU A 490 17.30 15.57 -0.93
C LEU A 490 16.59 16.47 0.07
N ASP A 491 16.76 17.79 -0.02
CA ASP A 491 16.19 18.80 0.86
C ASP A 491 14.65 18.83 0.88
N ARG A 492 13.98 18.22 -0.12
CA ARG A 492 12.52 18.18 -0.26
C ARG A 492 11.90 16.80 -0.04
N LEU A 493 12.72 15.75 -0.05
CA LEU A 493 12.26 14.37 0.13
C LEU A 493 12.66 13.86 1.51
N VAL A 494 13.92 14.04 1.92
CA VAL A 494 14.45 13.50 3.17
C VAL A 494 13.76 14.08 4.42
N PRO A 495 13.51 15.40 4.58
CA PRO A 495 12.87 15.90 5.79
C PRO A 495 11.34 15.76 5.82
N ASN A 496 10.69 15.64 4.65
CA ASN A 496 9.23 15.64 4.53
C ASN A 496 8.59 14.27 4.33
N PHE A 497 9.34 13.25 3.90
CA PHE A 497 8.79 11.90 3.68
C PHE A 497 9.07 11.00 4.88
N TYR A 498 8.01 10.36 5.37
CA TYR A 498 8.00 9.49 6.54
C TYR A 498 7.47 8.12 6.16
N TYR A 499 8.06 7.06 6.72
CA TYR A 499 7.80 5.68 6.29
C TYR A 499 7.36 4.85 7.50
N GLY A 500 6.08 4.49 7.55
CA GLY A 500 5.54 3.53 8.52
C GLY A 500 6.06 2.13 8.21
N CYS A 501 6.66 1.50 9.22
CA CYS A 501 7.38 0.25 9.08
C CYS A 501 7.01 -0.74 10.20
N GLU A 502 6.57 -1.93 9.79
CA GLU A 502 6.26 -3.07 10.65
C GLU A 502 7.43 -3.43 11.57
N ALA A 503 7.12 -3.98 12.75
CA ALA A 503 8.08 -4.28 13.81
C ALA A 503 9.18 -5.26 13.37
N ASP A 504 8.83 -6.32 12.64
CA ASP A 504 9.77 -7.39 12.24
C ASP A 504 10.50 -7.13 10.90
N ASP A 505 10.25 -6.00 10.23
CA ASP A 505 10.94 -5.68 8.96
C ASP A 505 12.41 -5.35 9.18
N ARG A 506 13.25 -6.36 8.97
CA ARG A 506 14.72 -6.25 8.96
C ARG A 506 15.27 -5.21 7.98
N MET A 507 14.50 -4.81 6.96
CA MET A 507 14.89 -3.78 6.00
C MET A 507 14.80 -2.36 6.56
N ASN A 508 14.19 -2.16 7.74
CA ASN A 508 14.15 -0.87 8.45
C ASN A 508 15.55 -0.29 8.69
N ALA A 509 16.56 -1.16 8.86
CA ALA A 509 17.96 -0.78 8.96
C ALA A 509 18.50 0.06 7.77
N ILE A 510 17.88 -0.03 6.59
CA ILE A 510 18.27 0.77 5.42
C ILE A 510 18.03 2.28 5.66
N ALA A 511 17.06 2.66 6.49
CA ALA A 511 16.83 4.06 6.83
C ALA A 511 18.02 4.71 7.57
N PHE A 512 18.81 3.90 8.27
CA PHE A 512 19.89 4.35 9.15
C PHE A 512 21.28 4.18 8.52
N ASP A 513 21.39 3.43 7.41
CA ASP A 513 22.63 3.24 6.67
C ASP A 513 22.95 4.44 5.75
N THR A 514 23.63 5.44 6.33
CA THR A 514 24.14 6.63 5.66
C THR A 514 25.11 6.37 4.49
N ARG A 515 25.49 5.12 4.21
CA ARG A 515 26.29 4.76 3.01
C ARG A 515 25.43 4.52 1.77
N LEU A 516 24.12 4.28 1.94
CA LEU A 516 23.21 3.90 0.85
C LEU A 516 22.49 5.11 0.26
N VAL A 517 22.03 6.04 1.10
CA VAL A 517 21.27 7.22 0.68
C VAL A 517 22.24 8.32 0.19
N PRO A 518 22.05 8.90 -1.01
CA PRO A 518 22.85 10.01 -1.48
C PRO A 518 22.85 11.19 -0.50
N GLY A 519 24.00 11.84 -0.32
CA GLY A 519 24.18 12.92 0.66
C GLY A 519 24.52 12.45 2.07
N GLY A 520 24.38 11.16 2.38
CA GLY A 520 24.73 10.60 3.70
C GLY A 520 23.63 10.76 4.75
N SER A 521 22.40 11.01 4.34
CA SER A 521 21.25 11.20 5.23
C SER A 521 20.68 9.89 5.76
N LYS A 522 20.10 9.93 6.96
CA LYS A 522 19.08 8.95 7.40
C LYS A 522 17.74 9.25 6.71
N LEU A 523 16.80 8.29 6.72
CA LEU A 523 15.40 8.49 6.33
C LEU A 523 14.47 8.39 7.55
N ASN A 524 13.32 9.06 7.50
CA ASN A 524 12.36 9.05 8.60
C ASN A 524 11.52 7.75 8.64
N ALA A 525 12.17 6.61 8.87
CA ALA A 525 11.47 5.38 9.23
C ALA A 525 10.83 5.56 10.62
N MET A 526 9.56 5.16 10.75
CA MET A 526 8.78 5.24 11.97
C MET A 526 8.25 3.85 12.31
N PHE A 527 8.17 3.58 13.61
CA PHE A 527 7.54 2.38 14.12
C PHE A 527 6.03 2.37 13.83
N SER A 528 5.60 1.31 13.15
CA SER A 528 4.21 0.93 12.89
C SER A 528 4.02 -0.45 13.51
N SER A 529 3.06 -0.61 14.42
CA SER A 529 2.83 -1.92 15.04
C SER A 529 2.05 -2.88 14.15
N ASP A 530 1.16 -2.36 13.30
CA ASP A 530 0.03 -3.04 12.65
C ASP A 530 -0.81 -3.93 13.59
N PHE A 531 -0.94 -3.53 14.87
CA PHE A 531 -1.69 -4.34 15.82
C PHE A 531 -3.15 -4.49 15.36
N GLY A 532 -3.64 -5.73 15.31
CA GLY A 532 -4.99 -6.06 14.86
C GLY A 532 -5.06 -6.79 13.50
N HIS A 533 -4.02 -6.69 12.67
CA HIS A 533 -3.89 -7.53 11.46
C HIS A 533 -3.11 -8.82 11.76
N TRP A 534 -2.98 -9.68 10.75
CA TRP A 534 -2.69 -11.12 10.87
C TRP A 534 -1.21 -11.47 11.07
N ASP A 535 -0.34 -10.53 10.78
CA ASP A 535 1.11 -10.51 10.91
C ASP A 535 1.53 -10.28 12.37
N VAL A 536 0.81 -9.44 13.12
CA VAL A 536 0.94 -9.32 14.59
C VAL A 536 0.27 -10.50 15.31
N THR A 537 1.05 -11.48 15.75
CA THR A 537 0.50 -12.70 16.40
C THR A 537 0.43 -12.65 17.93
N ASP A 538 1.23 -11.81 18.60
CA ASP A 538 1.16 -11.53 20.04
C ASP A 538 1.48 -10.06 20.34
N MET A 539 0.47 -9.29 20.76
CA MET A 539 0.61 -7.86 21.07
C MET A 539 1.57 -7.59 22.24
N ALA A 540 1.89 -8.58 23.07
CA ALA A 540 2.86 -8.43 24.16
C ALA A 540 4.34 -8.46 23.66
N GLY A 541 4.58 -8.87 22.40
CA GLY A 541 5.90 -9.02 21.79
C GLY A 541 6.38 -7.86 20.89
N ILE A 542 5.48 -7.00 20.42
CA ILE A 542 5.73 -6.07 19.30
C ILE A 542 6.98 -5.19 19.49
N LEU A 543 7.13 -4.51 20.64
CA LEU A 543 8.29 -3.62 20.84
C LEU A 543 9.59 -4.43 20.98
N SER A 544 9.54 -5.62 21.57
CA SER A 544 10.72 -6.50 21.63
C SER A 544 11.12 -7.06 20.27
N GLU A 545 10.16 -7.34 19.38
CA GLU A 545 10.43 -7.75 17.99
C GLU A 545 11.10 -6.60 17.21
N ALA A 546 10.60 -5.37 17.33
CA ALA A 546 11.24 -4.18 16.76
C ALA A 546 12.69 -3.95 17.26
N HIS A 547 12.98 -4.34 18.51
CA HIS A 547 14.29 -4.20 19.11
C HIS A 547 15.30 -5.28 18.64
N GLU A 548 14.86 -6.34 17.96
CA GLU A 548 15.78 -7.32 17.35
C GLU A 548 16.75 -6.64 16.36
N LEU A 549 16.37 -5.52 15.76
CA LEU A 549 17.26 -4.68 14.92
C LEU A 549 18.50 -4.18 15.68
N VAL A 550 18.35 -3.85 16.98
CA VAL A 550 19.46 -3.43 17.86
C VAL A 550 20.25 -4.65 18.32
N GLU A 551 19.56 -5.72 18.72
CA GLU A 551 20.19 -6.96 19.23
C GLU A 551 21.06 -7.65 18.17
N ASP A 552 20.62 -7.66 16.91
CA ASP A 552 21.38 -8.13 15.75
C ASP A 552 22.44 -7.13 15.25
N CYS A 553 22.60 -5.98 15.92
CA CYS A 553 23.53 -4.91 15.57
C CYS A 553 23.33 -4.35 14.14
N LEU A 554 22.07 -4.28 13.68
CA LEU A 554 21.71 -3.66 12.40
C LEU A 554 21.56 -2.15 12.52
N ILE A 555 21.07 -1.67 13.66
CA ILE A 555 20.94 -0.25 14.02
C ILE A 555 21.48 -0.03 15.45
N SER A 556 21.76 1.22 15.83
CA SER A 556 22.15 1.59 17.20
C SER A 556 20.95 1.90 18.10
N ASP A 557 21.15 2.00 19.41
CA ASP A 557 20.11 2.47 20.36
C ASP A 557 19.59 3.88 19.99
N ASP A 558 20.44 4.74 19.43
CA ASP A 558 20.05 6.10 19.00
C ASP A 558 19.21 6.08 17.72
N ASP A 559 19.52 5.17 16.79
CA ASP A 559 18.69 4.89 15.62
C ASP A 559 17.32 4.29 16.02
N PHE A 560 17.30 3.43 17.05
CA PHE A 560 16.05 2.90 17.59
C PHE A 560 15.20 4.00 18.26
N ALA A 561 15.82 4.93 18.98
CA ALA A 561 15.15 6.12 19.50
C ALA A 561 14.60 7.03 18.38
N ASP A 562 15.34 7.20 17.28
CA ASP A 562 14.82 7.86 16.08
C ASP A 562 13.59 7.12 15.50
N PHE A 563 13.67 5.79 15.39
CA PHE A 563 12.64 4.90 14.84
C PHE A 563 11.32 4.89 15.63
N VAL A 564 11.37 4.59 16.94
CA VAL A 564 10.17 4.40 17.77
C VAL A 564 9.66 5.68 18.43
N PHE A 565 10.37 6.80 18.26
CA PHE A 565 9.98 8.06 18.89
C PHE A 565 10.24 9.30 18.03
N ARG A 566 11.49 9.64 17.70
CA ARG A 566 11.79 11.00 17.24
C ARG A 566 11.25 11.31 15.85
N HIS A 567 11.29 10.36 14.91
CA HIS A 567 10.66 10.55 13.60
C HIS A 567 9.13 10.66 13.71
N ALA A 568 8.49 9.78 14.48
CA ALA A 568 7.06 9.80 14.75
C ALA A 568 6.60 11.12 15.40
N ALA A 569 7.34 11.60 16.40
CA ALA A 569 7.06 12.89 17.04
C ALA A 569 7.23 14.06 16.06
N ARG A 570 8.29 14.07 15.24
CA ARG A 570 8.56 15.15 14.25
C ARG A 570 7.53 15.22 13.13
N LEU A 571 7.01 14.09 12.64
CA LEU A 571 5.94 14.04 11.63
C LEU A 571 4.77 14.97 12.00
N PHE A 572 4.30 14.87 13.25
CA PHE A 572 3.16 15.63 13.73
C PHE A 572 3.55 17.01 14.26
N THR A 573 4.65 17.13 15.03
CA THR A 573 5.00 18.39 15.71
C THR A 573 5.54 19.47 14.78
N SER A 574 6.14 19.13 13.65
CA SER A 574 6.54 20.12 12.64
C SER A 574 5.34 20.72 11.89
N MET A 575 4.21 20.00 11.81
CA MET A 575 2.94 20.56 11.34
C MET A 575 2.22 21.32 12.46
N ASN A 576 2.05 20.68 13.62
CA ASN A 576 1.39 21.24 14.79
C ASN A 576 2.18 20.98 16.08
N PRO A 577 2.90 21.98 16.63
CA PRO A 577 3.65 21.83 17.88
C PRO A 577 2.81 21.42 19.09
N GLU A 578 1.49 21.65 19.06
CA GLU A 578 0.56 21.30 20.14
C GLU A 578 -0.04 19.89 20.01
N PHE A 579 0.35 19.08 19.00
CA PHE A 579 -0.25 17.77 18.72
C PHE A 579 -0.27 16.84 19.95
N PHE A 580 0.83 16.78 20.71
CA PHE A 580 0.98 15.91 21.88
C PHE A 580 0.57 16.55 23.21
N VAL A 581 0.01 17.77 23.21
CA VAL A 581 -0.48 18.40 24.45
C VAL A 581 -1.67 17.61 25.01
N GLY A 582 -1.63 17.35 26.32
CA GLY A 582 -2.58 16.51 27.06
C GLY A 582 -2.31 15.01 26.96
N THR A 583 -1.21 14.58 26.35
CA THR A 583 -0.89 13.15 26.13
C THR A 583 0.16 12.61 27.09
N ALA A 584 0.25 11.28 27.20
CA ALA A 584 1.23 10.58 28.03
C ALA A 584 2.70 10.82 27.61
N VAL A 585 2.94 11.40 26.42
CA VAL A 585 4.28 11.70 25.88
C VAL A 585 4.57 13.21 25.77
N GLU A 586 3.69 14.08 26.31
CA GLU A 586 3.82 15.54 26.20
C GLU A 586 5.18 16.06 26.69
N GLU A 587 5.61 15.64 27.89
CA GLU A 587 6.85 16.11 28.51
C GLU A 587 8.10 15.65 27.74
N ASP A 588 8.10 14.42 27.22
CA ASP A 588 9.20 13.86 26.44
C ASP A 588 9.32 14.54 25.06
N VAL A 589 8.19 14.77 24.39
CA VAL A 589 8.14 15.51 23.12
C VAL A 589 8.60 16.95 23.31
N ALA A 590 8.15 17.64 24.36
CA ALA A 590 8.60 18.99 24.67
C ALA A 590 10.12 19.05 24.94
N GLN A 591 10.68 18.04 25.62
CA GLN A 591 12.13 17.92 25.81
C GLN A 591 12.88 17.64 24.50
N MET A 592 12.34 16.81 23.61
CA MET A 592 12.91 16.55 22.28
C MET A 592 12.99 17.85 21.46
N LEU A 593 11.87 18.58 21.36
CA LEU A 593 11.81 19.85 20.62
C LEU A 593 12.77 20.91 21.21
N ALA A 594 12.91 20.98 22.53
CA ALA A 594 13.86 21.86 23.17
C ALA A 594 15.34 21.51 22.86
N LYS A 595 15.66 20.21 22.72
CA LYS A 595 16.99 19.75 22.27
C LYS A 595 17.24 20.06 20.80
N ASP A 596 16.25 19.84 19.93
CA ASP A 596 16.35 20.13 18.49
C ASP A 596 16.62 21.63 18.25
N VAL A 597 15.93 22.53 18.97
CA VAL A 597 16.20 23.99 18.92
C VAL A 597 17.61 24.34 19.42
N GLN A 598 18.12 23.65 20.44
CA GLN A 598 19.49 23.86 20.94
C GLN A 598 20.57 23.31 19.98
N ALA A 599 20.27 22.27 19.20
CA ALA A 599 21.18 21.72 18.21
C ALA A 599 21.23 22.55 16.91
N ALA A 600 20.19 23.33 16.63
CA ALA A 600 20.10 24.21 15.46
C ALA A 600 20.66 25.64 15.67
N ALA A 601 21.04 25.99 16.91
CA ALA A 601 21.50 27.33 17.32
C ALA A 601 23.03 27.41 17.54
#